data_AF-I3XQ37-F1
#
_entry.id   AF-I3XQ37-F1
#
_cell.length_a   1.000
_cell.length_b   1.000
_cell.length_c   1.000
_cell.angle_alpha   90.00
_cell.angle_beta   90.00
_cell.angle_gamma   90.00
#
_symmetry.space_group_name_H-M   'P 1'
#
loop_
_entity.id
_entity.type
_entity.pdbx_description
1 polymer ?
#
loop_
_entity_poly.entity_id
_entity_poly.type
_entity_poly.pdbx_seq_one_letter_code
_entity_poly.pdbx_strand_id
1 'polypeptide(L)'
;MHLNELASLIRTLVDDYEKLIDQGKILKSLHDKEQVDSFISEASKLLDSSTRILPEAKLVVSTHSLGDAIVKHISVYYRMLKLISIRYIVDLLEEALPVYQGMPEVLSELQRLLAGFKKLEDTL
;
A
#
# COMPACT_ATOMS: atom_id res chain seq x y z
N MET A 1 -15.37 -7.23 11.02
CA MET A 1 -15.03 -8.29 10.04
C MET A 1 -14.78 -9.61 10.76
N HIS A 2 -15.11 -10.76 10.17
CA HIS A 2 -14.74 -12.05 10.77
C HIS A 2 -13.23 -12.32 10.62
N LEU A 3 -12.60 -13.04 11.57
CA LEU A 3 -11.14 -13.27 11.52
C LEU A 3 -10.67 -13.97 10.24
N ASN A 4 -11.43 -14.94 9.72
CA ASN A 4 -11.11 -15.62 8.46
C ASN A 4 -11.21 -14.68 7.25
N GLU A 5 -12.21 -13.81 7.24
CA GLU A 5 -12.40 -12.80 6.19
C GLU A 5 -11.25 -11.80 6.21
N LEU A 6 -10.88 -11.31 7.40
CA LEU A 6 -9.73 -10.42 7.56
C LEU A 6 -8.41 -11.08 7.16
N ALA A 7 -8.21 -12.35 7.49
CA ALA A 7 -7.04 -13.10 7.07
C ALA A 7 -6.96 -13.25 5.55
N SER A 8 -8.09 -13.46 4.87
CA SER A 8 -8.14 -13.47 3.41
C SER A 8 -7.85 -12.09 2.82
N LEU A 9 -8.49 -11.04 3.35
CA LEU A 9 -8.35 -9.68 2.85
C LEU A 9 -6.93 -9.13 3.02
N ILE A 10 -6.30 -9.38 4.18
CA ILE A 10 -4.92 -8.92 4.41
C ILE A 10 -3.91 -9.67 3.54
N ARG A 11 -4.17 -10.95 3.22
CA ARG A 11 -3.35 -11.71 2.27
C ARG A 11 -3.48 -11.13 0.87
N THR A 12 -4.69 -10.89 0.39
CA THR A 12 -4.92 -10.22 -0.90
C THR A 12 -4.23 -8.86 -0.94
N LEU A 13 -4.28 -8.13 0.17
CA LEU A 13 -3.61 -6.84 0.26
C LEU A 13 -2.09 -6.96 0.07
N VAL A 14 -1.44 -7.97 0.65
CA VAL A 14 -0.02 -8.27 0.40
C VAL A 14 0.24 -8.53 -1.08
N ASP A 15 -0.54 -9.40 -1.72
CA ASP A 15 -0.40 -9.73 -3.14
C ASP A 15 -0.56 -8.48 -4.03
N ASP A 16 -1.45 -7.56 -3.66
CA ASP A 16 -1.70 -6.33 -4.42
C ASP A 16 -0.60 -5.27 -4.20
N TYR A 17 -0.01 -5.20 -3.00
CA TYR A 17 1.20 -4.40 -2.78
C TYR A 17 2.37 -4.92 -3.62
N GLU A 18 2.59 -6.24 -3.68
CA GLU A 18 3.67 -6.82 -4.50
C GLU A 18 3.51 -6.45 -5.98
N LYS A 19 2.29 -6.58 -6.54
CA LYS A 19 1.99 -6.17 -7.91
C LYS A 19 2.21 -4.68 -8.14
N LEU A 20 1.74 -3.83 -7.22
CA LEU A 20 1.90 -2.37 -7.37
C LEU A 20 3.37 -1.98 -7.28
N ILE A 21 4.15 -2.61 -6.41
CA ILE A 21 5.60 -2.42 -6.30
C ILE A 21 6.30 -2.76 -7.63
N ASP A 22 5.93 -3.88 -8.24
CA ASP A 22 6.48 -4.27 -9.54
C ASP A 22 6.10 -3.28 -10.64
N GLN A 23 4.86 -2.81 -10.66
CA GLN A 23 4.42 -1.75 -11.58
C GLN A 23 5.17 -0.44 -11.32
N GLY A 24 5.39 -0.05 -10.07
CA GLY A 24 6.03 1.20 -9.67
C GLY A 24 7.47 1.34 -10.19
N LYS A 25 8.13 0.25 -10.58
CA LYS A 25 9.44 0.29 -11.25
C LYS A 25 9.42 1.10 -12.54
N ILE A 26 8.27 1.20 -13.22
CA ILE A 26 8.10 2.02 -14.43
C ILE A 26 8.12 3.53 -14.12
N LEU A 27 7.96 3.95 -12.86
CA LEU A 27 7.94 5.38 -12.55
C LEU A 27 9.31 6.04 -12.66
N LYS A 28 10.39 5.25 -12.72
CA LYS A 28 11.78 5.73 -12.74
C LYS A 28 12.22 6.32 -14.08
N SER A 29 11.41 6.18 -15.13
CA SER A 29 11.64 6.82 -16.42
C SER A 29 10.37 7.51 -16.89
N LEU A 30 10.50 8.48 -17.79
CA LEU A 30 9.38 9.04 -18.55
C LEU A 30 8.82 7.95 -19.49
N HIS A 31 8.01 7.07 -18.91
CA HIS A 31 7.31 6.00 -19.60
C HIS A 31 5.99 6.49 -20.20
N ASP A 32 5.35 5.60 -20.95
CA ASP A 32 4.02 5.75 -21.52
C ASP A 32 3.01 6.24 -20.47
N LYS A 33 2.31 7.34 -20.80
CA LYS A 33 1.31 7.98 -19.94
C LYS A 33 0.23 6.98 -19.50
N GLU A 34 -0.18 6.06 -20.37
CA GLU A 34 -1.21 5.06 -20.03
C GLU A 34 -0.77 4.15 -18.88
N GLN A 35 0.50 3.77 -18.84
CA GLN A 35 1.02 2.92 -17.78
C GLN A 35 1.12 3.66 -16.45
N VAL A 36 1.48 4.94 -16.49
CA VAL A 36 1.51 5.81 -15.30
C VAL A 36 0.09 6.05 -14.76
N ASP A 37 -0.87 6.32 -15.64
CA ASP A 37 -2.27 6.49 -15.27
C ASP A 37 -2.84 5.18 -14.67
N SER A 38 -2.47 4.02 -15.23
CA SER A 38 -2.82 2.72 -14.66
C SER A 38 -2.22 2.53 -13.27
N PHE A 39 -0.94 2.87 -13.07
CA PHE A 39 -0.30 2.79 -11.76
C PHE A 39 -1.03 3.67 -10.74
N ILE A 40 -1.36 4.92 -11.09
CA ILE A 40 -2.06 5.86 -10.20
C ILE A 40 -3.44 5.33 -9.80
N SER A 41 -4.17 4.74 -10.75
CA SER A 41 -5.47 4.12 -10.50
C SER A 41 -5.38 2.96 -9.52
N GLU A 42 -4.43 2.03 -9.74
CA GLU A 42 -4.24 0.87 -8.86
C GLU A 42 -3.72 1.30 -7.47
N ALA A 43 -2.79 2.25 -7.41
CA ALA A 43 -2.29 2.82 -6.15
C ALA A 43 -3.41 3.46 -5.32
N SER A 44 -4.35 4.15 -5.97
CA SER A 44 -5.51 4.76 -5.30
C SER A 44 -6.41 3.70 -4.69
N LYS A 45 -6.77 2.66 -5.45
CA LYS A 45 -7.60 1.54 -4.96
C LYS A 45 -6.91 0.80 -3.81
N LEU A 46 -5.59 0.63 -3.90
CA LEU A 46 -4.81 -0.03 -2.88
C LEU A 46 -4.76 0.78 -1.58
N LEU A 47 -4.59 2.10 -1.68
CA LEU A 47 -4.63 3.00 -0.54
C LEU A 47 -6.00 2.94 0.17
N ASP A 48 -7.10 3.00 -0.59
CA ASP A 48 -8.46 2.88 -0.05
C ASP A 48 -8.68 1.53 0.64
N SER A 49 -8.22 0.44 0.02
CA SER A 49 -8.29 -0.91 0.62
C SER A 49 -7.48 -1.00 1.91
N SER A 50 -6.28 -0.41 1.91
CA SER A 50 -5.37 -0.41 3.06
C SER A 50 -5.94 0.37 4.24
N THR A 51 -6.52 1.54 3.99
CA THR A 51 -7.12 2.38 5.04
C THR A 51 -8.33 1.71 5.71
N ARG A 52 -9.01 0.80 5.01
CA ARG A 52 -10.11 -0.01 5.56
C ARG A 52 -9.61 -1.24 6.33
N ILE A 53 -8.67 -2.01 5.76
CA ILE A 53 -8.29 -3.34 6.26
C ILE A 53 -7.29 -3.25 7.43
N LEU A 54 -6.29 -2.37 7.32
CA LEU A 54 -5.16 -2.35 8.25
C LEU A 54 -5.50 -1.89 9.68
N PRO A 55 -6.45 -0.96 9.91
CA PRO A 55 -6.92 -0.65 11.27
C PRO A 55 -7.56 -1.86 11.96
N GLU A 56 -8.34 -2.67 11.23
CA GLU A 56 -8.94 -3.89 11.78
C GLU A 56 -7.86 -4.94 12.10
N ALA A 57 -6.88 -5.10 11.22
CA ALA A 57 -5.72 -5.97 11.47
C ALA A 57 -4.92 -5.52 12.70
N LYS A 58 -4.65 -4.21 12.83
CA LYS A 58 -3.99 -3.62 14.00
C LYS A 58 -4.73 -3.93 15.30
N LEU A 59 -6.06 -3.79 15.30
CA LEU A 59 -6.90 -4.10 16.45
C LEU A 59 -6.81 -5.58 16.82
N VAL A 60 -6.90 -6.50 15.86
CA VAL A 60 -6.78 -7.94 16.13
C VAL A 60 -5.41 -8.29 16.72
N VAL A 61 -4.33 -7.75 16.14
CA VAL A 61 -2.96 -8.01 16.60
C VAL A 61 -2.68 -7.43 18.00
N SER A 62 -3.36 -6.36 18.40
CA SER A 62 -3.17 -5.75 19.73
C SER A 62 -4.06 -6.35 20.82
N THR A 63 -5.20 -6.95 20.46
CA THR A 63 -6.21 -7.41 21.43
C THR A 63 -6.25 -8.92 21.62
N HIS A 64 -5.79 -9.70 20.65
CA HIS A 64 -5.86 -11.16 20.70
C HIS A 64 -4.51 -11.77 21.05
N SER A 65 -4.55 -12.88 21.80
CA SER A 65 -3.34 -13.68 22.06
C SER A 65 -2.84 -14.31 20.77
N LEU A 66 -1.52 -14.25 20.55
CA LEU A 66 -0.84 -14.93 19.44
C LEU A 66 -0.91 -16.46 19.52
N GLY A 67 -1.64 -17.06 20.45
CA GLY A 67 -1.86 -18.51 20.50
C GLY A 67 -2.70 -19.03 19.33
N ASP A 68 -3.59 -18.21 18.77
CA ASP A 68 -4.46 -18.56 17.64
C ASP A 68 -3.69 -18.47 16.30
N ALA A 69 -3.73 -19.54 15.51
CA ALA A 69 -3.05 -19.62 14.21
C ALA A 69 -3.51 -18.54 13.22
N ILE A 70 -4.80 -18.19 13.20
CA ILE A 70 -5.34 -17.17 12.31
C ILE A 70 -4.82 -15.79 12.72
N VAL A 71 -4.77 -15.50 14.02
CA VAL A 71 -4.21 -14.24 14.55
C VAL A 71 -2.72 -14.13 14.22
N LYS A 72 -1.95 -15.23 14.30
CA LYS A 72 -0.56 -15.24 13.84
C LYS A 72 -0.45 -14.90 12.35
N HIS A 73 -1.28 -15.48 11.50
CA HIS A 73 -1.29 -15.19 10.06
C HIS A 73 -1.58 -13.71 9.79
N ILE A 74 -2.62 -13.15 10.41
CA ILE A 74 -2.94 -11.72 10.31
C ILE A 74 -1.75 -10.87 10.79
N SER A 75 -1.11 -11.26 11.89
CA SER A 75 0.04 -10.54 12.45
C SER A 75 1.24 -10.49 11.50
N VAL A 76 1.56 -11.60 10.83
CA VAL A 76 2.66 -11.66 9.87
C VAL A 76 2.41 -10.74 8.69
N TYR A 77 1.24 -10.85 8.05
CA TYR A 77 0.92 -10.01 6.89
C TYR A 77 0.80 -8.53 7.26
N TYR A 78 0.18 -8.22 8.41
CA TYR A 78 0.11 -6.85 8.92
C TYR A 78 1.51 -6.24 9.10
N ARG A 79 2.44 -6.97 9.71
CA ARG A 79 3.81 -6.50 9.93
C ARG A 79 4.57 -6.34 8.62
N MET A 80 4.40 -7.27 7.67
CA MET A 80 5.02 -7.17 6.35
C MET A 80 4.55 -5.90 5.61
N LEU A 81 3.24 -5.65 5.59
CA LEU A 81 2.68 -4.45 4.97
C LEU A 81 3.17 -3.18 5.65
N LYS A 82 3.09 -3.11 6.98
CA LYS A 82 3.47 -1.93 7.76
C LYS A 82 4.96 -1.61 7.67
N LEU A 83 5.82 -2.61 7.84
CA LEU A 83 7.26 -2.40 8.02
C LEU A 83 8.04 -2.42 6.70
N ILE A 84 7.46 -2.98 5.64
CA ILE A 84 8.16 -3.20 4.36
C ILE A 84 7.37 -2.56 3.22
N SER A 85 6.18 -3.07 2.91
CA SER A 85 5.50 -2.74 1.65
C SER A 85 5.07 -1.28 1.55
N ILE A 86 4.46 -0.72 2.61
CA ILE A 86 4.01 0.69 2.62
C ILE A 86 5.20 1.64 2.50
N ARG A 87 6.26 1.38 3.27
CA ARG A 87 7.51 2.15 3.21
C ARG A 87 8.12 2.16 1.83
N TYR A 88 8.19 0.99 1.20
CA TYR A 88 8.75 0.87 -0.14
C TYR A 88 7.94 1.63 -1.20
N ILE A 89 6.60 1.65 -1.08
CA ILE A 89 5.74 2.48 -1.95
C ILE A 89 5.98 3.98 -1.73
N VAL A 90 6.15 4.42 -0.47
CA VAL A 90 6.51 5.81 -0.16
C VAL A 90 7.84 6.17 -0.83
N ASP A 91 8.88 5.35 -0.66
CA ASP A 91 10.19 5.57 -1.28
C ASP A 91 10.09 5.64 -2.82
N LEU A 92 9.35 4.70 -3.43
CA LEU A 92 9.12 4.69 -4.89
C LEU A 92 8.44 5.96 -5.40
N LEU A 93 7.43 6.45 -4.68
CA LEU A 93 6.72 7.67 -5.04
C LEU A 93 7.61 8.90 -4.88
N GLU A 94 8.41 8.99 -3.82
CA GLU A 94 9.37 10.08 -3.61
C GLU A 94 10.43 10.14 -4.71
N GLU A 95 10.99 8.98 -5.08
CA GLU A 95 11.95 8.85 -6.19
C GLU A 95 11.33 9.25 -7.54
N ALA A 96 10.03 9.05 -7.72
CA ALA A 96 9.32 9.37 -8.96
C ALA A 96 9.04 10.86 -9.14
N LEU A 97 8.79 11.63 -8.07
CA LEU A 97 8.35 13.03 -8.18
C LEU A 97 9.23 13.91 -9.10
N PRO A 98 10.59 13.85 -9.03
CA PRO A 98 11.44 14.67 -9.89
C PRO A 98 11.28 14.35 -11.39
N VAL A 99 10.93 13.10 -11.74
CA VAL A 99 10.76 12.65 -13.13
C VAL A 99 9.56 13.33 -13.80
N TYR A 100 8.51 13.62 -13.01
CA TYR A 100 7.24 14.14 -13.51
C TYR A 100 7.06 15.65 -13.32
N GLN A 101 8.11 16.41 -13.02
CA GLN A 101 8.02 17.88 -12.86
C GLN A 101 7.44 18.61 -14.08
N GLY A 102 7.65 18.07 -15.29
CA GLY A 102 7.08 18.60 -16.54
C GLY A 102 5.64 18.18 -16.83
N MET A 103 5.01 17.37 -15.97
CA MET A 103 3.66 16.83 -16.13
C MET A 103 2.79 17.15 -14.90
N PRO A 104 2.25 18.38 -14.78
CA PRO A 104 1.61 18.85 -13.55
C PRO A 104 0.46 17.99 -13.04
N GLU A 105 -0.36 17.43 -13.94
CA GLU A 105 -1.49 16.57 -13.59
C GLU A 105 -1.02 15.27 -12.92
N VAL A 106 -0.06 14.58 -13.55
CA VAL A 106 0.55 13.34 -13.03
C VAL A 106 1.26 13.61 -11.71
N LEU A 107 2.02 14.70 -11.65
CA LEU A 107 2.75 15.10 -10.43
C LEU A 107 1.79 15.31 -9.25
N SER A 108 0.67 16.00 -9.47
CA SER A 108 -0.33 16.25 -8.43
C SER A 108 -0.92 14.95 -7.89
N GLU A 109 -1.22 13.98 -8.76
CA GLU A 109 -1.74 12.67 -8.34
C GLU A 109 -0.71 11.84 -7.59
N LEU A 110 0.55 11.82 -8.03
CA LEU A 110 1.63 11.14 -7.31
C LEU A 110 1.87 11.77 -5.92
N GLN A 111 1.81 13.10 -5.81
CA GLN A 111 1.90 13.80 -4.53
C GLN A 111 0.72 13.48 -3.61
N ARG A 112 -0.50 13.40 -4.14
CA ARG A 112 -1.70 12.99 -3.39
C ARG A 112 -1.54 11.57 -2.84
N LEU A 113 -1.10 10.64 -3.69
CA LEU A 113 -0.83 9.25 -3.29
C LEU A 113 0.25 9.17 -2.22
N LEU A 114 1.37 9.87 -2.40
CA LEU A 114 2.46 9.92 -1.44
C LEU A 114 1.99 10.41 -0.08
N ALA A 115 1.23 11.50 -0.04
CA ALA A 115 0.66 12.01 1.20
C ALA A 115 -0.29 11.00 1.86
N GLY A 116 -1.08 10.29 1.06
CA GLY A 116 -1.96 9.22 1.51
C GLY A 116 -1.20 8.05 2.15
N PHE A 117 -0.18 7.52 1.48
CA PHE A 117 0.63 6.41 2.00
C PHE A 117 1.47 6.81 3.22
N LYS A 118 2.02 8.03 3.27
CA LYS A 118 2.70 8.55 4.48
C LYS A 118 1.76 8.63 5.68
N LYS A 119 0.56 9.18 5.48
CA LYS A 119 -0.46 9.21 6.53
C LYS A 119 -0.83 7.81 6.99
N LEU A 120 -0.95 6.86 6.07
CA LEU A 120 -1.19 5.46 6.41
C LEU A 120 -0.04 4.89 7.24
N GLU A 121 1.21 5.12 6.84
CA GLU A 121 2.39 4.70 7.60
C GLU A 121 2.38 5.24 9.04
N ASP A 122 2.08 6.53 9.22
CA ASP A 122 2.06 7.20 10.52
C ASP A 122 0.94 6.71 11.46
N THR A 123 -0.16 6.19 10.90
CA THR A 123 -1.36 5.81 11.67
C THR A 123 -1.38 4.35 12.10
N LEU A 124 -0.58 3.50 11.45
CA LEU A 124 -0.46 2.08 11.75
C LEU A 124 0.52 1.84 12.89
#